data_AF-A0A0J7L212-F1
#
_entry.id   AF-A0A0J7L212-F1
#
_cell.length_a   1.000
_cell.length_b   1.000
_cell.length_c   1.000
_cell.angle_alpha   90.00
_cell.angle_beta   90.00
_cell.angle_gamma   90.00
#
_symmetry.space_group_name_H-M   'P 1'
#
loop_
_entity.id
_entity.type
_entity.pdbx_description
1 polymer ?
#
loop_
_entity_poly.entity_id
_entity_poly.type
_entity_poly.pdbx_seq_one_letter_code
_entity_poly.pdbx_strand_id
1 'polypeptide(L)'
;MTEDEKFLQQAAKFTDIQVSSPLETCQHKVIMKIRTSCSDMTEEELAKLSVNLLNCQSAVEGRKMFPCTEEMSLQQCTTNMDPDMWNAYHLMSNRARAVCYAARNTQFRALTELTVNKLMQSAHSQIEALNSLKQSQDHLQEQTTEALSSLSKGNKALLEQQQYLKDAQATAHNLVTSNLRELNNEKALIRSGHSQLAAMAEDIKNKLEKAHKEIEQQVSEHGRSHQEVLQDLISIKEQMQSIWDKIESSTNHILEQHEKTIEHYEQTMQKLTQINDTIQYIWNLTNIMRTEVDQKLGWITDYIGDTGTV
;
A
#
# COMPACT_ATOMS: atom_id res chain seq x y z
N MET A 1 37.15 -74.31 -80.90
CA MET A 1 36.69 -72.99 -80.44
C MET A 1 36.37 -73.09 -78.96
N THR A 2 37.07 -72.36 -78.10
CA THR A 2 36.91 -72.42 -76.64
C THR A 2 35.69 -71.62 -76.18
N GLU A 3 35.20 -71.84 -74.95
CA GLU A 3 34.06 -71.06 -74.41
C GLU A 3 34.39 -69.57 -74.29
N ASP A 4 35.64 -69.24 -73.95
CA ASP A 4 36.18 -67.87 -73.95
C ASP A 4 36.05 -67.18 -75.31
N GLU A 5 36.29 -67.91 -76.42
CA GLU A 5 36.17 -67.36 -77.77
C GLU A 5 34.71 -67.06 -78.15
N LYS A 6 33.76 -67.89 -77.69
CA LYS A 6 32.33 -67.65 -77.87
C LYS A 6 31.85 -66.43 -77.07
N PHE A 7 32.34 -66.27 -75.85
CA PHE A 7 32.02 -65.13 -75.00
C PHE A 7 32.55 -63.82 -75.59
N LEU A 8 33.80 -63.79 -76.06
CA LEU A 8 34.39 -62.60 -76.69
C LEU A 8 33.67 -62.20 -77.97
N GLN A 9 33.25 -63.15 -78.80
CA GLN A 9 32.42 -62.88 -79.98
C GLN A 9 31.03 -62.34 -79.64
N GLN A 10 30.47 -62.71 -78.49
CA GLN A 10 29.18 -62.19 -78.03
C GLN A 10 29.31 -60.80 -77.39
N ALA A 11 30.39 -60.55 -76.65
CA ALA A 11 30.73 -59.23 -76.09
C ALA A 11 31.05 -58.19 -77.18
N ALA A 12 31.68 -58.60 -78.28
CA ALA A 12 31.92 -57.78 -79.47
C ALA A 12 30.63 -57.23 -80.12
N LYS A 13 29.46 -57.84 -79.87
CA LYS A 13 28.16 -57.34 -80.37
C LYS A 13 27.60 -56.18 -79.54
N PHE A 14 28.07 -56.00 -78.31
CA PHE A 14 27.57 -55.01 -77.35
C PHE A 14 28.61 -53.95 -76.96
N THR A 15 29.81 -54.02 -77.53
CA THR A 15 30.94 -53.12 -77.30
C THR A 15 31.55 -52.73 -78.64
N ASP A 16 32.27 -51.60 -78.74
CA ASP A 16 33.00 -51.18 -79.97
C ASP A 16 34.20 -52.10 -80.32
N ILE A 17 34.25 -53.32 -79.78
CA ILE A 17 35.37 -54.25 -79.95
C ILE A 17 35.06 -55.14 -81.17
N GLN A 18 35.56 -54.75 -82.35
CA GLN A 18 35.53 -55.61 -83.53
C GLN A 18 36.65 -56.66 -83.44
N VAL A 19 36.33 -57.85 -82.92
CA VAL A 19 37.25 -59.01 -82.95
C VAL A 19 36.86 -59.88 -84.14
N SER A 20 37.54 -59.70 -85.27
CA SER A 20 37.20 -60.35 -86.55
C SER A 20 38.04 -61.59 -86.86
N SER A 21 39.18 -61.76 -86.18
CA SER A 21 40.14 -62.85 -86.43
C SER A 21 40.61 -63.57 -85.15
N PRO A 22 41.05 -64.84 -85.24
CA PRO A 22 41.67 -65.56 -84.12
C PRO A 22 42.87 -64.82 -83.50
N LEU A 23 43.63 -64.09 -84.33
CA LEU A 23 44.75 -63.25 -83.89
C LEU A 23 44.25 -62.13 -82.96
N GLU A 24 43.23 -61.39 -83.40
CA GLU A 24 42.65 -60.30 -82.63
C GLU A 24 42.07 -60.81 -81.32
N THR A 25 41.44 -61.98 -81.29
CA THR A 25 40.91 -62.57 -80.05
C THR A 25 42.02 -62.84 -79.03
N CYS A 26 43.12 -63.45 -79.49
CA CYS A 26 44.27 -63.74 -78.63
C CYS A 26 44.94 -62.46 -78.13
N GLN A 27 45.22 -61.51 -79.04
CA GLN A 27 45.83 -60.23 -78.68
C GLN A 27 44.93 -59.42 -77.75
N HIS A 28 43.61 -59.42 -77.98
CA HIS A 28 42.65 -58.72 -77.14
C HIS A 28 42.68 -59.25 -75.70
N LYS A 29 42.70 -60.57 -75.50
CA LYS A 29 42.80 -61.18 -74.15
C LYS A 29 44.05 -60.72 -73.41
N VAL A 30 45.19 -60.66 -74.10
CA VAL A 30 46.46 -60.21 -73.51
C VAL A 30 46.45 -58.70 -73.25
N ILE A 31 45.99 -57.88 -74.21
CA ILE A 31 45.88 -56.42 -74.08
C ILE A 31 44.92 -56.05 -72.93
N MET A 32 43.82 -56.76 -72.77
CA MET A 32 42.89 -56.53 -71.67
C MET A 32 43.55 -56.81 -70.33
N LYS A 33 44.30 -57.91 -70.19
CA LYS A 33 45.09 -58.18 -68.99
C LYS A 33 46.10 -57.07 -68.70
N ILE A 34 46.82 -56.58 -69.73
CA ILE A 34 47.72 -55.44 -69.57
C ILE A 34 46.95 -54.20 -69.11
N ARG A 35 45.82 -53.86 -69.74
CA ARG A 35 45.05 -52.66 -69.37
C ARG A 35 44.50 -52.70 -67.95
N THR A 36 44.07 -53.86 -67.46
CA THR A 36 43.42 -53.97 -66.14
C THR A 36 44.41 -54.10 -64.99
N SER A 37 45.56 -54.75 -65.19
CA SER A 37 46.53 -54.99 -64.10
C SER A 37 47.85 -54.25 -64.25
N CYS A 38 48.05 -53.44 -65.29
CA CYS A 38 49.30 -52.71 -65.52
C CYS A 38 49.74 -51.87 -64.31
N SER A 39 48.84 -51.31 -63.51
CA SER A 39 49.20 -50.50 -62.34
C SER A 39 49.95 -51.29 -61.26
N ASP A 40 49.66 -52.59 -61.12
CA ASP A 40 50.25 -53.47 -60.10
C ASP A 40 51.29 -54.44 -60.69
N MET A 41 51.52 -54.39 -62.00
CA MET A 41 52.40 -55.31 -62.74
C MET A 41 53.86 -54.85 -62.74
N THR A 42 54.76 -55.81 -62.55
CA THR A 42 56.22 -55.64 -62.70
C THR A 42 56.65 -55.63 -64.17
N GLU A 43 57.84 -55.11 -64.45
CA GLU A 43 58.41 -55.14 -65.81
C GLU A 43 58.59 -56.58 -66.33
N GLU A 44 58.87 -57.54 -65.45
CA GLU A 44 59.03 -58.94 -65.85
C GLU A 44 57.69 -59.57 -66.26
N GLU A 45 56.62 -59.32 -65.52
CA GLU A 45 55.28 -59.78 -65.88
C GLU A 45 54.79 -59.15 -67.18
N LEU A 46 55.05 -57.86 -67.39
CA LEU A 46 54.76 -57.18 -68.65
C LEU A 46 55.56 -57.78 -69.81
N ALA A 47 56.82 -58.11 -69.57
CA ALA A 47 57.68 -58.79 -70.53
C ALA A 47 57.18 -60.21 -70.86
N LYS A 48 56.66 -60.98 -69.89
CA LYS A 48 56.02 -62.29 -70.14
C LYS A 48 54.75 -62.15 -70.98
N LEU A 49 53.91 -61.14 -70.71
CA LEU A 49 52.75 -60.83 -71.55
C LEU A 49 53.15 -60.43 -72.98
N SER A 50 54.32 -59.82 -73.14
CA SER A 50 54.88 -59.50 -74.45
C SER A 50 55.25 -60.76 -75.24
N VAL A 51 55.75 -61.80 -74.57
CA VAL A 51 55.94 -63.14 -75.18
C VAL A 51 54.59 -63.73 -75.58
N ASN A 52 53.55 -63.56 -74.77
CA ASN A 52 52.21 -64.03 -75.11
C ASN A 52 51.60 -63.29 -76.32
N LEU A 53 51.85 -61.98 -76.47
CA LEU A 53 51.50 -61.24 -77.69
C LEU A 53 52.24 -61.77 -78.92
N LEU A 54 53.53 -62.08 -78.79
CA LEU A 54 54.31 -62.72 -79.85
C LEU A 54 53.73 -64.09 -80.20
N ASN A 55 53.38 -64.91 -79.20
CA ASN A 55 52.79 -66.22 -79.41
C ASN A 55 51.44 -66.15 -80.14
N CYS A 56 50.62 -65.14 -79.87
CA CYS A 56 49.38 -64.93 -80.63
C CYS A 56 49.67 -64.77 -82.13
N GLN A 57 50.69 -63.98 -82.49
CA GLN A 57 51.13 -63.79 -83.87
C GLN A 57 51.69 -65.09 -84.46
N SER A 58 52.61 -65.73 -83.75
CA SER A 58 53.27 -66.96 -84.19
C SER A 58 52.27 -68.11 -84.42
N ALA A 59 51.23 -68.23 -83.57
CA ALA A 59 50.22 -69.26 -83.69
C ALA A 59 49.43 -69.17 -85.01
N VAL A 60 49.03 -67.96 -85.41
CA VAL A 60 48.24 -67.73 -86.63
C VAL A 60 49.11 -67.87 -87.89
N GLU A 61 50.40 -67.55 -87.79
CA GLU A 61 51.36 -67.71 -88.89
C GLU A 61 51.96 -69.13 -89.00
N GLY A 62 51.59 -70.05 -88.10
CA GLY A 62 52.16 -71.41 -88.06
C GLY A 62 53.65 -71.45 -87.68
N ARG A 63 54.15 -70.43 -86.98
CA ARG A 63 55.53 -70.33 -86.51
C ARG A 63 55.71 -70.97 -85.12
N LYS A 64 56.98 -71.17 -84.74
CA LYS A 64 57.35 -71.63 -83.40
C LYS A 64 56.81 -70.68 -82.33
N MET A 65 56.09 -71.25 -81.35
CA MET A 65 55.65 -70.54 -80.15
C MET A 65 56.61 -70.82 -78.99
N PHE A 66 56.65 -69.90 -78.04
CA PHE A 66 57.52 -69.93 -76.87
C PHE A 66 56.68 -69.99 -75.59
N PRO A 67 56.56 -71.16 -74.93
CA PRO A 67 55.78 -71.29 -73.71
C PRO A 67 56.21 -70.26 -72.66
N CYS A 68 55.26 -69.49 -72.14
CA CYS A 68 55.52 -68.49 -71.10
C CYS A 68 54.36 -68.40 -70.12
N THR A 69 54.49 -69.13 -69.01
CA THR A 69 53.53 -69.11 -67.90
C THR A 69 53.96 -68.09 -66.85
N GLU A 70 53.11 -67.86 -65.83
CA GLU A 70 53.41 -66.88 -64.78
C GLU A 70 54.58 -67.33 -63.89
N GLU A 71 54.72 -68.64 -63.68
CA GLU A 71 55.75 -69.26 -62.85
C GLU A 71 57.13 -69.30 -63.51
N MET A 72 57.18 -69.29 -64.84
CA MET A 72 58.44 -69.28 -65.58
C MET A 72 59.12 -67.92 -65.47
N SER A 73 60.46 -67.87 -65.42
CA SER A 73 61.19 -66.60 -65.56
C SER A 73 61.18 -66.10 -66.99
N LEU A 74 61.36 -64.79 -67.18
CA LEU A 74 61.45 -64.22 -68.54
C LEU A 74 62.55 -64.87 -69.38
N GLN A 75 63.68 -65.22 -68.74
CA GLN A 75 64.79 -65.91 -69.39
C GLN A 75 64.35 -67.28 -69.95
N GLN A 76 63.58 -68.05 -69.18
CA GLN A 76 63.08 -69.37 -69.61
C GLN A 76 62.18 -69.26 -70.85
N CYS A 77 61.39 -68.20 -70.96
CA CYS A 77 60.52 -67.96 -72.12
C CYS A 77 61.28 -67.52 -73.38
N THR A 78 62.47 -66.92 -73.23
CA THR A 78 63.16 -66.20 -74.31
C THR A 78 64.45 -66.86 -74.78
N THR A 79 65.04 -67.77 -74.00
CA THR A 79 66.38 -68.33 -74.29
C THR A 79 66.51 -69.05 -75.64
N ASN A 80 65.39 -69.54 -76.18
CA ASN A 80 65.35 -70.34 -77.41
C ASN A 80 64.94 -69.53 -78.65
N MET A 81 64.85 -68.20 -78.52
CA MET A 81 64.55 -67.29 -79.62
C MET A 81 65.80 -67.05 -80.47
N ASP A 82 65.67 -67.20 -81.78
CA ASP A 82 66.69 -66.73 -82.73
C ASP A 82 66.70 -65.18 -82.81
N PRO A 83 67.69 -64.57 -83.48
CA PRO A 83 67.78 -63.11 -83.57
C PRO A 83 66.53 -62.42 -84.15
N ASP A 84 65.83 -63.06 -85.10
CA ASP A 84 64.62 -62.50 -85.71
C ASP A 84 63.44 -62.55 -84.73
N MET A 85 63.27 -63.66 -84.02
CA MET A 85 62.28 -63.83 -82.96
C MET A 85 62.55 -62.92 -81.77
N TRP A 86 63.81 -62.71 -81.42
CA TRP A 86 64.23 -61.78 -80.37
C TRP A 86 63.86 -60.32 -80.73
N ASN A 87 64.06 -59.92 -81.99
CA ASN A 87 63.64 -58.61 -82.48
C ASN A 87 62.11 -58.46 -82.48
N ALA A 88 61.37 -59.50 -82.90
CA ALA A 88 59.91 -59.52 -82.87
C ALA A 88 59.38 -59.42 -81.42
N TYR A 89 60.02 -60.12 -80.47
CA TYR A 89 59.73 -60.01 -79.04
C TYR A 89 59.91 -58.58 -78.54
N HIS A 90 61.02 -57.91 -78.87
CA HIS A 90 61.23 -56.51 -78.49
C HIS A 90 60.16 -55.57 -79.04
N LEU A 91 59.70 -55.79 -80.28
CA LEU A 91 58.60 -55.01 -80.85
C LEU A 91 57.30 -55.22 -80.08
N MET A 92 56.97 -56.47 -79.71
CA MET A 92 55.79 -56.76 -78.88
C MET A 92 55.94 -56.18 -77.47
N SER A 93 57.14 -56.18 -76.91
CA SER A 93 57.43 -55.59 -75.61
C SER A 93 57.21 -54.08 -75.59
N ASN A 94 57.68 -53.37 -76.61
CA ASN A 94 57.43 -51.94 -76.75
C ASN A 94 55.92 -51.64 -76.92
N ARG A 95 55.18 -52.48 -77.66
CA ARG A 95 53.71 -52.36 -77.77
C ARG A 95 53.02 -52.58 -76.43
N ALA A 96 53.40 -53.61 -75.68
CA ALA A 96 52.86 -53.90 -74.36
C ALA A 96 53.10 -52.73 -73.38
N ARG A 97 54.31 -52.16 -73.38
CA ARG A 97 54.65 -50.95 -72.60
C ARG A 97 53.80 -49.76 -73.00
N ALA A 98 53.63 -49.50 -74.30
CA ALA A 98 52.80 -48.38 -74.77
C ALA A 98 51.34 -48.52 -74.30
N VAL A 99 50.76 -49.73 -74.36
CA VAL A 99 49.41 -50.00 -73.85
C VAL A 99 49.34 -49.78 -72.33
N CYS A 100 50.33 -50.27 -71.59
CA CYS A 100 50.41 -50.11 -70.14
C CYS A 100 50.49 -48.62 -69.73
N TYR A 101 51.37 -47.85 -70.38
CA TYR A 101 51.46 -46.40 -70.14
C TYR A 101 50.17 -45.66 -70.46
N ALA A 102 49.50 -46.00 -71.57
CA ALA A 102 48.22 -45.41 -71.94
C ALA A 102 47.14 -45.72 -70.89
N ALA A 103 47.07 -46.96 -70.39
CA ALA A 103 46.13 -47.37 -69.35
C ALA A 103 46.37 -46.60 -68.04
N ARG A 104 47.62 -46.54 -67.57
CA ARG A 104 48.01 -45.78 -66.36
C ARG A 104 47.68 -44.29 -66.49
N ASN A 105 47.94 -43.68 -67.64
CA ASN A 105 47.63 -42.27 -67.87
C ASN A 105 46.12 -42.00 -67.83
N THR A 106 45.29 -42.88 -68.41
CA THR A 106 43.82 -42.76 -68.32
C THR A 106 43.32 -42.89 -66.89
N GLN A 107 43.84 -43.87 -66.13
CA GLN A 107 43.50 -44.04 -64.72
C GLN A 107 43.90 -42.80 -63.89
N PHE A 108 45.11 -42.29 -64.10
CA PHE A 108 45.61 -41.11 -63.43
C PHE A 108 44.73 -39.88 -63.70
N ARG A 109 44.33 -39.65 -64.96
CA ARG A 109 43.42 -38.56 -65.33
C ARG A 109 42.07 -38.69 -64.63
N ALA A 110 41.45 -39.87 -64.67
CA ALA A 110 40.16 -40.10 -64.01
C ALA A 110 40.23 -39.87 -62.49
N LEU A 111 41.27 -40.36 -61.82
CA LEU A 111 41.47 -40.14 -60.39
C LEU A 111 41.75 -38.67 -60.05
N THR A 112 42.47 -37.97 -60.91
CA THR A 112 42.75 -36.54 -60.75
C THR A 112 41.48 -35.73 -60.88
N GLU A 113 40.67 -35.97 -61.92
CA GLU A 113 39.37 -35.32 -62.11
C GLU A 113 38.43 -35.56 -60.94
N LEU A 114 38.33 -36.81 -60.46
CA LEU A 114 37.52 -37.15 -59.29
C LEU A 114 38.00 -36.41 -58.04
N THR A 115 39.31 -36.39 -57.78
CA THR A 115 39.90 -35.72 -56.63
C THR A 115 39.66 -34.21 -56.67
N VAL A 116 39.87 -33.58 -57.83
CA VAL A 116 39.64 -32.14 -58.02
C VAL A 116 38.17 -31.79 -57.81
N ASN A 117 37.24 -32.57 -58.38
CA ASN A 117 35.81 -32.35 -58.18
C ASN A 117 35.41 -32.51 -56.71
N LYS A 118 35.93 -33.53 -56.01
CA LYS A 118 35.66 -33.74 -54.58
C LYS A 118 36.22 -32.62 -53.72
N LEU A 119 37.42 -32.13 -54.05
CA LEU A 119 38.03 -30.99 -53.35
C LEU A 119 37.22 -29.71 -53.58
N MET A 120 36.80 -29.44 -54.82
CA MET A 120 35.96 -28.29 -55.16
C MET A 120 34.63 -28.33 -54.40
N GLN A 121 33.94 -29.47 -54.38
CA GLN A 121 32.69 -29.65 -53.65
C GLN A 121 32.90 -29.44 -52.14
N SER A 122 33.96 -30.02 -51.58
CA SER A 122 34.26 -29.89 -50.15
C SER A 122 34.58 -28.44 -49.77
N ALA A 123 35.35 -27.73 -50.60
CA ALA A 123 35.64 -26.31 -50.40
C ALA A 123 34.38 -25.46 -50.48
N HIS A 124 33.48 -25.74 -51.43
CA HIS A 124 32.21 -25.05 -51.55
C HIS A 124 31.34 -25.23 -50.30
N SER A 125 31.15 -26.48 -49.84
CA SER A 125 30.38 -26.76 -48.63
C SER A 125 30.99 -26.12 -47.38
N GLN A 126 32.32 -26.03 -47.28
CA GLN A 126 32.97 -25.32 -46.18
C GLN A 126 32.69 -23.80 -46.22
N ILE A 127 32.69 -23.19 -47.41
CA ILE A 127 32.36 -21.76 -47.57
C ILE A 127 30.90 -21.51 -47.17
N GLU A 128 29.96 -22.38 -47.56
CA GLU A 128 28.56 -22.26 -47.16
C GLU A 128 28.38 -22.37 -45.64
N ALA A 129 29.07 -23.33 -45.01
CA ALA A 129 29.07 -23.49 -43.56
C ALA A 129 29.63 -22.25 -42.84
N LEU A 130 30.72 -21.68 -43.34
CA LEU A 130 31.29 -20.43 -42.81
C LEU A 130 30.34 -19.25 -42.97
N ASN A 131 29.62 -19.16 -44.08
CA ASN A 131 28.65 -18.09 -44.31
C ASN A 131 27.45 -18.22 -43.35
N SER A 132 26.96 -19.44 -43.11
CA SER A 132 25.91 -19.72 -42.12
C SER A 132 26.36 -19.39 -40.69
N LEU A 133 27.61 -19.73 -40.34
CA LEU A 133 28.22 -19.37 -39.07
C LEU A 133 28.30 -17.85 -38.88
N LYS A 134 28.70 -17.12 -39.93
CA LYS A 134 28.72 -15.64 -39.91
C LYS A 134 27.32 -15.06 -39.65
N GLN A 135 26.31 -15.53 -40.38
CA GLN A 135 24.93 -15.06 -40.19
C GLN A 135 24.42 -15.32 -38.76
N SER A 136 24.73 -16.50 -38.22
CA SER A 136 24.38 -16.85 -36.84
C SER A 136 25.09 -15.95 -35.81
N GLN A 137 26.37 -15.63 -36.06
CA GLN A 137 27.15 -14.71 -35.23
C GLN A 137 26.59 -13.28 -35.27
N ASP A 138 26.22 -12.78 -36.46
CA ASP A 138 25.61 -11.46 -36.63
C ASP A 138 24.27 -11.37 -35.87
N HIS A 139 23.43 -12.40 -35.97
CA HIS A 139 22.16 -12.47 -35.23
C HIS A 139 22.37 -12.54 -33.71
N LEU A 140 23.33 -13.35 -33.25
CA LEU A 140 23.68 -13.43 -31.83
C LEU A 140 24.14 -12.07 -31.28
N GLN A 141 24.95 -11.33 -32.05
CA GLN A 141 25.40 -10.00 -31.69
C GLN A 141 24.23 -9.01 -31.57
N GLU A 142 23.29 -9.05 -32.51
CA GLU A 142 22.07 -8.23 -32.48
C GLU A 142 21.25 -8.52 -31.22
N GLN A 143 20.91 -9.79 -30.97
CA GLN A 143 20.15 -10.21 -29.79
C GLN A 143 20.86 -9.84 -28.48
N THR A 144 22.18 -10.01 -28.42
CA THR A 144 22.97 -9.64 -27.23
C THR A 144 22.91 -8.13 -26.98
N THR A 145 22.98 -7.33 -28.05
CA THR A 145 22.89 -5.87 -27.95
C THR A 145 21.51 -5.42 -27.49
N GLU A 146 20.45 -6.04 -28.00
CA GLU A 146 19.07 -5.78 -27.58
C GLU A 146 18.84 -6.18 -26.12
N ALA A 147 19.32 -7.35 -25.70
CA ALA A 147 19.22 -7.83 -24.32
C ALA A 147 19.96 -6.89 -23.36
N LEU A 148 21.17 -6.44 -23.72
CA LEU A 148 21.94 -5.49 -22.91
C LEU A 148 21.24 -4.13 -22.80
N SER A 149 20.67 -3.64 -23.89
CA SER A 149 19.88 -2.39 -23.91
C SER A 149 18.65 -2.51 -23.02
N SER A 150 17.92 -3.62 -23.11
CA SER A 150 16.73 -3.89 -22.29
C SER A 150 17.08 -4.01 -20.81
N LEU A 151 18.16 -4.71 -20.48
CA LEU A 151 18.68 -4.82 -19.11
C LEU A 151 19.08 -3.45 -18.55
N SER A 152 19.77 -2.63 -19.34
CA SER A 152 20.16 -1.27 -18.95
C SER A 152 18.93 -0.39 -18.66
N LYS A 153 17.90 -0.43 -19.52
CA LYS A 153 16.62 0.26 -19.30
C LYS A 153 15.92 -0.23 -18.05
N GLY A 154 15.85 -1.55 -17.84
CA GLY A 154 15.26 -2.17 -16.66
C GLY A 154 15.97 -1.75 -15.37
N ASN A 155 17.31 -1.76 -15.37
CA ASN A 155 18.11 -1.31 -14.23
C ASN A 155 17.89 0.18 -13.93
N LYS A 156 17.79 1.03 -14.96
CA LYS A 156 17.48 2.45 -14.76
C LYS A 156 16.11 2.64 -14.11
N ALA A 157 15.08 1.95 -14.60
CA ALA A 157 13.74 2.01 -14.01
C ALA A 157 13.71 1.48 -12.56
N LEU A 158 14.46 0.41 -12.27
CA LEU A 158 14.60 -0.13 -10.92
C LEU A 158 15.27 0.87 -9.96
N LEU A 159 16.34 1.55 -10.40
CA LEU A 159 17.00 2.59 -9.62
C LEU A 159 16.08 3.77 -9.34
N GLU A 160 15.29 4.21 -10.32
CA GLU A 160 14.29 5.27 -10.15
C GLU A 160 13.21 4.86 -9.14
N GLN A 161 12.71 3.62 -9.21
CA GLN A 161 11.76 3.09 -8.22
C GLN A 161 12.37 2.98 -6.83
N GLN A 162 13.63 2.54 -6.72
CA GLN A 162 14.32 2.45 -5.43
C GLN A 162 14.50 3.82 -4.79
N GLN A 163 14.82 4.84 -5.59
CA GLN A 163 14.93 6.22 -5.12
C GLN A 163 13.57 6.74 -4.63
N TYR A 164 12.49 6.52 -5.39
CA TYR A 164 11.15 6.87 -4.97
C TYR A 164 10.75 6.20 -3.65
N LEU A 165 11.03 4.90 -3.50
CA LEU A 165 10.75 4.16 -2.27
C LEU A 165 11.53 4.72 -1.08
N LYS A 166 12.81 5.07 -1.28
CA LYS A 166 13.63 5.70 -0.25
C LYS A 166 13.06 7.04 0.21
N ASP A 167 12.61 7.87 -0.73
CA ASP A 167 12.04 9.18 -0.43
C ASP A 167 10.66 9.06 0.26
N ALA A 168 9.83 8.11 -0.18
CA ALA A 168 8.57 7.78 0.46
C ALA A 168 8.80 7.25 1.89
N GLN A 169 9.79 6.38 2.10
CA GLN A 169 10.17 5.88 3.42
C GLN A 169 10.62 7.01 4.34
N ALA A 170 11.47 7.92 3.86
CA ALA A 170 11.93 9.07 4.63
C ALA A 170 10.76 9.98 5.04
N THR A 171 9.83 10.23 4.12
CA THR A 171 8.62 11.01 4.36
C THR A 171 7.73 10.35 5.42
N ALA A 172 7.48 9.04 5.28
CA ALA A 172 6.71 8.28 6.26
C ALA A 172 7.35 8.31 7.65
N HIS A 173 8.68 8.14 7.72
CA HIS A 173 9.42 8.20 8.98
C HIS A 173 9.29 9.58 9.65
N ASN A 174 9.39 10.66 8.88
CA ASN A 174 9.24 12.02 9.40
C ASN A 174 7.81 12.28 9.90
N LEU A 175 6.80 11.82 9.16
CA LEU A 175 5.40 11.95 9.56
C LEU A 175 5.13 11.21 10.88
N VAL A 176 5.58 9.96 10.99
CA VAL A 176 5.44 9.16 12.22
C VAL A 176 6.15 9.84 13.39
N THR A 177 7.38 10.32 13.17
CA THR A 177 8.15 11.00 14.22
C THR A 177 7.48 12.30 14.68
N SER A 178 6.91 13.09 13.76
CA SER A 178 6.18 14.32 14.13
C SER A 178 4.93 14.01 14.92
N ASN A 179 4.11 13.07 14.45
CA ASN A 179 2.90 12.64 15.16
C ASN A 179 3.22 12.10 16.55
N LEU A 180 4.28 11.30 16.70
CA LEU A 180 4.71 10.79 18.00
C LEU A 180 5.08 11.93 18.96
N ARG A 181 5.74 12.97 18.45
CA ARG A 181 6.10 14.17 19.23
C ARG A 181 4.86 14.96 19.64
N GLU A 182 3.92 15.17 18.73
CA GLU A 182 2.63 15.83 19.00
C GLU A 182 1.82 15.07 20.05
N LEU A 183 1.68 13.75 19.90
CA LEU A 183 1.01 12.89 20.88
C LEU A 183 1.65 12.95 22.27
N ASN A 184 2.98 13.01 22.35
CA ASN A 184 3.67 13.18 23.63
C ASN A 184 3.38 14.55 24.26
N ASN A 185 3.31 15.61 23.46
CA ASN A 185 2.95 16.94 23.93
C ASN A 185 1.49 17.00 24.42
N GLU A 186 0.55 16.44 23.65
CA GLU A 186 -0.86 16.33 24.06
C GLU A 186 -1.02 15.52 25.34
N LYS A 187 -0.31 14.39 25.46
CA LYS A 187 -0.30 13.59 26.69
C LYS A 187 0.20 14.40 27.89
N ALA A 188 1.22 15.23 27.71
CA ALA A 188 1.70 16.12 28.77
C ALA A 188 0.67 17.20 29.14
N LEU A 189 0.00 17.80 28.15
CA LEU A 189 -1.08 18.77 28.36
C LEU A 189 -2.28 18.13 29.08
N ILE A 190 -2.71 16.93 28.69
CA ILE A 190 -3.79 16.20 29.36
C ILE A 190 -3.42 15.90 30.81
N ARG A 191 -2.18 15.49 31.10
CA ARG A 191 -1.72 15.29 32.49
C ARG A 191 -1.76 16.59 33.29
N SER A 192 -1.36 17.71 32.70
CA SER A 192 -1.44 19.03 33.35
C SER A 192 -2.90 19.44 33.61
N GLY A 193 -3.78 19.28 32.61
CA GLY A 193 -5.22 19.55 32.74
C GLY A 193 -5.88 18.68 33.81
N HIS A 194 -5.57 17.38 33.87
CA HIS A 194 -6.04 16.50 34.95
C HIS A 194 -5.54 16.95 36.33
N SER A 195 -4.29 17.38 36.45
CA SER A 195 -3.78 17.91 37.73
C SER A 195 -4.53 19.17 38.15
N GLN A 196 -4.85 20.07 37.22
CA GLN A 196 -5.65 21.28 37.50
C GLN A 196 -7.09 20.93 37.89
N LEU A 197 -7.74 20.00 37.18
CA LEU A 197 -9.08 19.52 37.51
C LEU A 197 -9.12 18.88 38.91
N ALA A 198 -8.12 18.06 39.27
CA ALA A 198 -8.02 17.47 40.59
C ALA A 198 -7.88 18.55 41.69
N ALA A 199 -7.04 19.56 41.45
CA ALA A 199 -6.90 20.69 42.38
C ALA A 199 -8.19 21.50 42.54
N MET A 200 -8.91 21.76 41.44
CA MET A 200 -10.22 22.44 41.48
C MET A 200 -11.28 21.61 42.19
N ALA A 201 -11.32 20.28 41.95
CA ALA A 201 -12.24 19.39 42.65
C ALA A 201 -11.99 19.38 44.17
N GLU A 202 -10.72 19.40 44.58
CA GLU A 202 -10.34 19.50 46.00
C GLU A 202 -10.72 20.85 46.61
N ASP A 203 -10.52 21.97 45.89
CA ASP A 203 -10.97 23.30 46.33
C ASP A 203 -12.50 23.37 46.47
N ILE A 204 -13.25 22.80 45.51
CA ILE A 204 -14.71 22.70 45.58
C ILE A 204 -15.13 21.86 46.79
N LYS A 205 -14.50 20.71 47.01
CA LYS A 205 -14.77 19.86 48.20
C LYS A 205 -14.57 20.65 49.49
N ASN A 206 -13.45 21.35 49.61
CA ASN A 206 -13.13 22.12 50.82
C ASN A 206 -14.09 23.31 51.03
N LYS A 207 -14.50 23.99 49.95
CA LYS A 207 -15.54 25.04 50.01
C LYS A 207 -16.90 24.50 50.41
N LEU A 208 -17.30 23.34 49.88
CA LEU A 208 -18.55 22.67 50.26
C LEU A 208 -18.54 22.22 51.72
N GLU A 209 -17.44 21.64 52.21
CA GLU A 209 -17.28 21.28 53.62
C GLU A 209 -17.37 22.51 54.53
N LYS A 210 -16.75 23.63 54.13
CA LYS A 210 -16.84 24.89 54.88
C LYS A 210 -18.26 25.44 54.90
N ALA A 211 -18.92 25.50 53.75
CA ALA A 211 -20.31 25.96 53.66
C ALA A 211 -21.25 25.04 54.47
N HIS A 212 -21.01 23.73 54.49
CA HIS A 212 -21.77 22.79 55.30
C HIS A 212 -21.61 23.08 56.80
N LYS A 213 -20.39 23.32 57.29
CA LYS A 213 -20.14 23.72 58.68
C LYS A 213 -20.80 25.05 59.05
N GLU A 214 -20.75 26.04 58.16
CA GLU A 214 -21.41 27.34 58.38
C GLU A 214 -22.93 27.18 58.49
N ILE A 215 -23.55 26.36 57.62
CA ILE A 215 -24.99 26.05 57.69
C ILE A 215 -25.34 25.32 58.99
N GLU A 216 -24.54 24.33 59.40
CA GLU A 216 -24.76 23.59 60.65
C GLU A 216 -24.72 24.53 61.88
N GLN A 217 -23.76 25.47 61.90
CA GLN A 217 -23.69 26.49 62.94
C GLN A 217 -24.91 27.44 62.90
N GLN A 218 -25.32 27.89 61.72
CA GLN A 218 -26.46 28.78 61.56
C GLN A 218 -27.78 28.14 62.03
N VAL A 219 -27.97 26.84 61.79
CA VAL A 219 -29.13 26.08 62.28
C VAL A 219 -29.15 26.04 63.81
N SER A 220 -27.97 25.85 64.44
CA SER A 220 -27.85 25.86 65.91
C SER A 220 -28.17 27.23 66.51
N GLU A 221 -27.63 28.30 65.93
CA GLU A 221 -27.89 29.68 66.37
C GLU A 221 -29.37 30.08 66.19
N HIS A 222 -29.98 29.72 65.06
CA HIS A 222 -31.40 29.98 64.82
C HIS A 222 -32.29 29.20 65.79
N GLY A 223 -31.93 27.96 66.15
CA GLY A 223 -32.62 27.19 67.19
C GLY A 223 -32.60 27.89 68.55
N ARG A 224 -31.46 28.48 68.93
CA ARG A 224 -31.32 29.24 70.18
C ARG A 224 -32.16 30.52 70.18
N SER A 225 -32.10 31.30 69.09
CA SER A 225 -32.89 32.52 68.96
C SER A 225 -34.40 32.23 68.98
N HIS A 226 -34.84 31.14 68.35
CA HIS A 226 -36.25 30.71 68.42
C HIS A 226 -36.70 30.41 69.86
N GLN A 227 -35.83 29.82 70.66
CA GLN A 227 -36.12 29.52 72.07
C GLN A 227 -36.18 30.77 72.95
N GLU A 228 -35.38 31.79 72.64
CA GLU A 228 -35.47 33.12 73.27
C GLU A 228 -36.80 33.81 72.93
N VAL A 229 -37.22 33.80 71.65
CA VAL A 229 -38.51 34.37 71.23
C VAL A 229 -39.69 33.67 71.92
N LEU A 230 -39.63 32.35 72.10
CA LEU A 230 -40.66 31.61 72.85
C LEU A 230 -40.71 32.04 74.33
N GLN A 231 -39.57 32.31 74.96
CA GLN A 231 -39.52 32.84 76.32
C GLN A 231 -40.10 34.25 76.42
N ASP A 232 -39.77 35.13 75.47
CA ASP A 232 -40.33 36.48 75.41
C ASP A 232 -41.86 36.45 75.23
N LEU A 233 -42.39 35.53 74.40
CA LEU A 233 -43.83 35.34 74.24
C LEU A 233 -44.52 34.91 75.54
N ILE A 234 -43.88 34.08 76.36
CA ILE A 234 -44.40 33.70 77.68
C ILE A 234 -44.42 34.91 78.61
N SER A 235 -43.36 35.72 78.63
CA SER A 235 -43.29 36.94 79.44
C SER A 235 -44.34 37.98 79.05
N ILE A 236 -44.57 38.17 77.75
CA ILE A 236 -45.62 39.07 77.24
C ILE A 236 -47.01 38.61 77.69
N LYS A 237 -47.28 37.30 77.66
CA LYS A 237 -48.55 36.73 78.16
C LYS A 237 -48.77 37.07 79.64
N GLU A 238 -47.74 36.90 80.48
CA GLU A 238 -47.82 37.21 81.90
C GLU A 238 -48.04 38.71 82.16
N GLN A 239 -47.36 39.58 81.41
CA GLN A 239 -47.60 41.03 81.47
C GLN A 239 -49.03 41.41 81.06
N MET A 240 -49.56 40.77 80.01
CA MET A 240 -50.93 41.03 79.56
C MET A 240 -51.97 40.62 80.60
N GLN A 241 -51.72 39.54 81.34
CA GLN A 241 -52.55 39.11 82.46
C GLN A 241 -52.54 40.14 83.60
N SER A 242 -51.36 40.66 83.95
CA SER A 242 -51.22 41.72 84.98
C SER A 242 -51.91 43.04 84.60
N ILE A 243 -51.91 43.40 83.32
CA ILE A 243 -52.66 44.56 82.82
C ILE A 243 -54.17 44.34 82.98
N TRP A 244 -54.64 43.12 82.69
CA TRP A 244 -56.06 42.77 82.84
C TRP A 244 -56.53 42.96 84.29
N ASP A 245 -55.79 42.42 85.27
CA ASP A 245 -56.12 42.56 86.70
C ASP A 245 -56.19 44.03 87.15
N LYS A 246 -55.32 44.91 86.62
CA LYS A 246 -55.32 46.36 86.91
C LYS A 246 -56.55 47.08 86.35
N ILE A 247 -57.00 46.68 85.15
CA ILE A 247 -58.20 47.25 84.52
C ILE A 247 -59.45 46.88 85.33
N GLU A 248 -59.55 45.64 85.78
CA GLU A 248 -60.65 45.17 86.62
C GLU A 248 -60.71 45.93 87.95
N SER A 249 -59.56 46.09 88.62
CA SER A 249 -59.46 46.86 89.86
C SER A 249 -59.88 48.34 89.68
N SER A 250 -59.44 49.00 88.60
CA SER A 250 -59.81 50.40 88.33
C SER A 250 -61.30 50.54 88.03
N THR A 251 -61.89 49.57 87.33
CA THR A 251 -63.33 49.57 87.01
C THR A 251 -64.18 49.50 88.28
N ASN A 252 -63.80 48.65 89.23
CA ASN A 252 -64.47 48.56 90.53
C ASN A 252 -64.36 49.86 91.33
N HIS A 253 -63.20 50.53 91.29
CA HIS A 253 -63.00 51.81 91.99
C HIS A 253 -63.88 52.94 91.42
N ILE A 254 -64.05 52.98 90.10
CA ILE A 254 -64.91 53.98 89.43
C ILE A 254 -66.38 53.78 89.83
N LEU A 255 -66.86 52.55 89.91
CA LEU A 255 -68.24 52.25 90.34
C LEU A 255 -68.50 52.75 91.77
N GLU A 256 -67.57 52.53 92.69
CA GLU A 256 -67.71 52.95 94.09
C GLU A 256 -67.75 54.50 94.26
N GLN A 257 -66.98 55.22 93.43
CA GLN A 257 -67.01 56.69 93.39
C GLN A 257 -68.33 57.23 92.82
N HIS A 258 -68.88 56.53 91.83
CA HIS A 258 -70.13 56.92 91.19
C HIS A 258 -71.32 56.83 92.16
N GLU A 259 -71.32 55.83 93.04
CA GLU A 259 -72.38 55.64 94.05
C GLU A 259 -72.36 56.74 95.11
N LYS A 260 -71.17 57.12 95.62
CA LYS A 260 -71.00 58.23 96.58
C LYS A 260 -71.43 59.59 96.01
N THR A 261 -71.29 59.79 94.70
CA THR A 261 -71.65 61.04 94.02
C THR A 261 -73.17 61.25 93.96
N ILE A 262 -73.94 60.17 93.82
CA ILE A 262 -75.41 60.22 93.77
C ILE A 262 -75.97 60.67 95.13
N GLU A 263 -75.43 60.17 96.23
CA GLU A 263 -75.88 60.49 97.59
C GLU A 263 -75.65 61.98 97.96
N HIS A 264 -74.56 62.58 97.47
CA HIS A 264 -74.24 63.98 97.70
C HIS A 264 -75.17 64.95 96.92
N TYR A 265 -75.62 64.53 95.74
CA TYR A 265 -76.57 65.29 94.91
C TYR A 265 -77.94 65.42 95.61
N GLU A 266 -78.39 64.36 96.28
CA GLU A 266 -79.69 64.31 96.94
C GLU A 266 -79.76 65.26 98.16
N GLN A 267 -78.67 65.34 98.94
CA GLN A 267 -78.55 66.27 100.08
C GLN A 267 -78.52 67.75 99.66
N THR A 268 -77.97 68.05 98.48
CA THR A 268 -77.88 69.43 97.96
C THR A 268 -79.26 69.94 97.54
N MET A 269 -80.11 69.06 97.00
CA MET A 269 -81.45 69.44 96.54
C MET A 269 -82.40 69.75 97.71
N GLN A 270 -82.27 69.06 98.86
CA GLN A 270 -83.02 69.39 100.07
C GLN A 270 -82.70 70.79 100.64
N LYS A 271 -81.43 71.23 100.55
CA LYS A 271 -81.03 72.56 101.05
C LYS A 271 -81.55 73.71 100.20
N LEU A 272 -81.76 73.49 98.89
CA LEU A 272 -82.34 74.50 97.99
C LEU A 272 -83.83 74.76 98.30
N THR A 273 -84.57 73.75 98.75
CA THR A 273 -85.99 73.89 99.13
C THR A 273 -86.17 74.78 100.37
N GLN A 274 -85.28 74.69 101.37
CA GLN A 274 -85.32 75.52 102.58
C GLN A 274 -85.03 77.02 102.31
N ILE A 275 -84.21 77.32 101.30
CA ILE A 275 -83.90 78.72 100.93
C ILE A 275 -85.12 79.42 100.34
N ASN A 276 -85.96 78.70 99.59
CA ASN A 276 -87.17 79.25 98.96
C ASN A 276 -88.22 79.73 99.99
N ASP A 277 -88.41 78.98 101.07
CA ASP A 277 -89.36 79.34 102.13
C ASP A 277 -88.91 80.57 102.92
N THR A 278 -87.59 80.77 103.04
CA THR A 278 -87.00 81.92 103.75
C THR A 278 -87.16 83.23 102.96
N ILE A 279 -87.12 83.17 101.62
CA ILE A 279 -87.31 84.32 100.73
C ILE A 279 -88.78 84.80 100.73
N GLN A 280 -89.74 83.87 100.80
CA GLN A 280 -91.18 84.18 100.91
C GLN A 280 -91.52 84.97 102.19
N TYR A 281 -90.89 84.63 103.32
CA TYR A 281 -91.13 85.30 104.59
C TYR A 281 -90.63 86.77 104.59
N ILE A 282 -89.47 87.03 103.98
CA ILE A 282 -88.87 88.39 103.88
C ILE A 282 -89.68 89.30 102.94
N TRP A 283 -90.27 88.74 101.87
CA TRP A 283 -91.10 89.50 100.94
C TRP A 283 -92.36 90.06 101.61
N ASN A 284 -93.01 89.28 102.47
CA ASN A 284 -94.25 89.69 103.14
C ASN A 284 -94.00 90.78 104.20
N LEU A 285 -92.88 90.69 104.93
CA LEU A 285 -92.50 91.69 105.94
C LEU A 285 -92.20 93.06 105.30
N THR A 286 -91.61 93.05 104.10
CA THR A 286 -91.24 94.28 103.37
C THR A 286 -92.46 95.02 102.81
N ASN A 287 -93.52 94.31 102.41
CA ASN A 287 -94.75 94.91 101.93
C ASN A 287 -95.55 95.61 103.05
N ILE A 288 -95.55 95.05 104.26
CA ILE A 288 -96.26 95.63 105.42
C ILE A 288 -95.57 96.91 105.91
N MET A 289 -94.24 96.96 105.86
CA MET A 289 -93.48 98.15 106.25
C MET A 289 -93.66 99.32 105.26
N ARG A 290 -93.88 99.02 103.98
CA ARG A 290 -94.09 100.03 102.93
C ARG A 290 -95.43 100.74 103.07
N THR A 291 -96.50 100.03 103.41
CA THR A 291 -97.83 100.60 103.56
C THR A 291 -98.00 101.50 104.79
N GLU A 292 -97.30 101.22 105.91
CA GLU A 292 -97.35 102.12 107.09
C GLU A 292 -96.59 103.45 106.87
N VAL A 293 -95.50 103.43 106.09
CA VAL A 293 -94.68 104.62 105.82
C VAL A 293 -95.38 105.57 104.85
N ASP A 294 -96.06 105.04 103.82
CA ASP A 294 -96.80 105.86 102.84
C ASP A 294 -98.03 106.56 103.45
N GLN A 295 -98.63 106.04 104.53
CA GLN A 295 -99.76 106.69 105.20
C GLN A 295 -99.36 107.88 106.09
N LYS A 296 -98.14 107.90 106.65
CA LYS A 296 -97.71 108.96 107.58
C LYS A 296 -97.01 110.15 106.93
N LEU A 297 -96.55 110.01 105.68
CA LEU A 297 -95.82 111.08 104.97
C LEU A 297 -96.68 111.85 103.94
N GLY A 298 -97.95 111.47 103.79
CA GLY A 298 -98.80 111.94 102.70
C GLY A 298 -99.02 113.44 102.62
N TRP A 299 -99.29 114.16 103.72
CA TRP A 299 -99.70 115.56 103.54
C TRP A 299 -99.64 116.46 104.78
N ILE A 300 -98.42 116.52 105.28
CA ILE A 300 -97.78 117.77 105.72
C ILE A 300 -97.60 118.78 104.54
N THR A 301 -98.20 118.53 103.36
CA THR A 301 -98.02 119.33 102.14
C THR A 301 -98.96 120.53 101.96
N ASP A 302 -99.99 120.75 102.79
CA ASP A 302 -100.98 121.83 102.52
C ASP A 302 -101.23 122.86 103.66
N TYR A 303 -100.45 122.90 104.76
CA TYR A 303 -100.72 123.83 105.88
C TYR A 303 -99.80 125.06 106.05
N ILE A 304 -98.64 125.25 105.39
CA ILE A 304 -97.82 126.48 105.66
C ILE A 304 -97.08 127.07 104.43
N GLY A 305 -97.52 128.29 104.03
CA GLY A 305 -96.76 129.41 103.46
C GLY A 305 -96.97 129.66 101.95
N ASP A 306 -97.81 130.56 101.43
CA ASP A 306 -98.20 131.96 101.72
C ASP A 306 -97.09 133.03 101.60
N THR A 307 -97.39 134.08 100.83
CA THR A 307 -96.68 135.36 100.53
C THR A 307 -95.54 135.41 99.48
N GLY A 308 -95.78 136.18 98.39
CA GLY A 308 -94.72 136.84 97.59
C GLY A 308 -94.89 136.86 96.06
N THR A 309 -95.54 137.91 95.54
CA THR A 309 -95.71 138.28 94.11
C THR A 309 -94.45 138.82 93.44
N VAL A 310 -94.19 138.42 92.18
CA VAL A 310 -94.25 139.28 90.98
C VAL A 310 -95.10 138.54 89.94
#